data_AF-A0A6P0XHP0-F1
#
_entry.id   AF-A0A6P0XHP0-F1
#
_cell.length_a   1.000
_cell.length_b   1.000
_cell.length_c   1.000
_cell.angle_alpha   90.00
_cell.angle_beta   90.00
_cell.angle_gamma   90.00
#
_symmetry.space_group_name_H-M   'P 1'
#
loop_
_entity.id
_entity.type
_entity.pdbx_description
1 polymer ?
#
loop_
_entity_poly.entity_id
_entity_poly.type
_entity_poly.pdbx_seq_one_letter_code
_entity_poly.pdbx_strand_id
1 'polypeptide(L)' 'MLEIYQQLLEQKEIIRTDIPEEKELCLSGLAIKQNELLKIHNRIYELVFNHSWTEKNLLEVKSQES' A
#
# COMPACT_ATOMS: atom_id res chain seq x y z
N MET A 1 6.19 -1.84 3.59
CA MET A 1 4.85 -2.14 3.02
C MET A 1 3.91 -0.93 2.99
N LEU A 2 3.61 -0.30 4.14
CA LEU A 2 2.63 0.81 4.23
C LEU A 2 2.98 2.05 3.39
N GLU A 3 4.26 2.38 3.25
CA GLU A 3 4.72 3.52 2.43
C GLU A 3 4.36 3.35 0.94
N ILE A 4 4.46 2.13 0.39
CA ILE A 4 4.04 1.84 -0.99
C ILE A 4 2.54 1.89 -1.12
N TYR A 5 1.82 1.38 -0.13
CA TYR A 5 0.37 1.43 -0.14
C TYR A 5 -0.15 2.86 -0.09
N GLN A 6 0.52 3.77 0.62
CA GLN A 6 0.21 5.20 0.62
C GLN A 6 0.37 5.82 -0.77
N GLN A 7 1.50 5.56 -1.45
CA GLN A 7 1.71 6.02 -2.83
C GLN A 7 0.65 5.46 -3.79
N LEU A 8 0.24 4.21 -3.58
CA LEU A 8 -0.81 3.56 -4.36
C LEU A 8 -2.20 4.18 -4.12
N LEU A 9 -2.49 4.66 -2.91
CA LEU A 9 -3.72 5.40 -2.61
C LEU A 9 -3.76 6.78 -3.31
N GLU A 10 -2.62 7.47 -3.37
CA GLU A 10 -2.53 8.79 -4.00
C GLU A 10 -2.57 8.68 -5.54
N GLN A 11 -1.78 7.77 -6.11
CA GLN A 11 -1.64 7.65 -7.57
C GLN A 11 -2.65 6.69 -8.21
N LYS A 12 -3.43 5.94 -7.41
CA LYS A 12 -4.35 4.84 -7.81
C LYS A 12 -3.66 3.62 -8.41
N GLU A 13 -2.55 3.85 -9.10
CA GLU A 13 -1.73 2.88 -9.79
C GLU A 13 -0.28 3.34 -9.77
N ILE A 14 0.64 2.42 -9.49
CA ILE A 14 2.09 2.69 -9.50
C ILE A 14 2.81 1.68 -10.38
N ILE A 15 3.97 2.06 -10.89
CA ILE A 15 4.84 1.15 -11.62
C ILE A 15 5.38 0.11 -10.65
N ARG A 16 5.32 -1.15 -11.06
CA ARG A 16 5.87 -2.26 -10.28
C ARG A 16 7.39 -2.16 -10.23
N THR A 17 7.93 -2.33 -9.04
CA THR A 17 9.36 -2.26 -8.73
C THR A 17 9.93 -3.62 -8.27
N ASP A 18 9.08 -4.66 -8.16
CA ASP A 18 9.44 -6.04 -7.80
C ASP A 18 10.07 -6.21 -6.41
N ILE A 19 9.89 -5.21 -5.54
CA ILE A 19 10.40 -5.20 -4.18
C ILE A 19 9.53 -6.03 -3.23
N PRO A 20 10.08 -6.55 -2.11
CA PRO A 20 9.34 -7.41 -1.19
C PRO A 20 8.04 -6.79 -0.66
N GLU A 21 8.00 -5.48 -0.45
CA GLU A 21 6.83 -4.75 0.04
C GLU A 21 5.64 -4.83 -0.93
N GLU A 22 5.88 -4.84 -2.24
CA GLU A 22 4.83 -5.01 -3.25
C GLU A 22 4.30 -6.44 -3.26
N LYS A 23 5.19 -7.43 -3.04
CA LYS A 23 4.79 -8.83 -2.91
C LYS A 23 3.91 -9.01 -1.68
N GLU A 24 4.24 -8.41 -0.54
CA GLU A 24 3.39 -8.43 0.64
C GLU A 24 2.02 -7.78 0.39
N LEU A 25 1.96 -6.68 -0.36
CA LEU A 25 0.69 -6.04 -0.73
C LEU A 25 -0.19 -6.94 -1.61
N CYS A 26 0.43 -7.72 -2.49
CA CYS A 26 -0.27 -8.73 -3.27
C CYS A 26 -0.70 -9.93 -2.42
N LEU A 27 0.16 -10.40 -1.51
CA LEU A 27 -0.12 -11.55 -0.63
C LEU A 27 -1.24 -11.25 0.38
N SER A 28 -1.33 -10.00 0.84
CA SER A 28 -2.42 -9.53 1.71
C SER A 28 -3.73 -9.25 0.95
N GLY A 29 -3.72 -9.27 -0.38
CA GLY A 29 -4.88 -8.96 -1.22
C GLY A 29 -5.28 -7.49 -1.21
N LEU A 30 -4.45 -6.59 -0.67
CA LEU A 30 -4.67 -5.15 -0.68
C LEU A 30 -4.42 -4.55 -2.07
N ALA A 31 -3.43 -5.08 -2.77
CA ALA A 31 -3.11 -4.72 -4.14
C ALA A 31 -3.13 -5.94 -5.06
N ILE A 32 -3.38 -5.69 -6.34
CA ILE A 32 -3.20 -6.65 -7.41
C ILE A 32 -2.13 -6.16 -8.37
N LYS A 33 -1.39 -7.11 -8.90
CA LYS A 33 -0.50 -6.89 -10.02
C LYS A 33 -1.31 -7.02 -11.32
N GLN A 34 -1.38 -5.94 -12.09
CA GLN A 34 -1.90 -5.92 -13.45
C GLN A 34 -0.80 -5.47 -14.40
N ASN A 35 -0.24 -6.42 -15.15
CA ASN A 35 0.90 -6.21 -16.05
C ASN A 35 2.12 -5.62 -15.30
N GLU A 36 2.54 -4.42 -15.67
CA GLU A 36 3.65 -3.65 -15.09
C GLU A 36 3.18 -2.65 -14.03
N LEU A 37 1.89 -2.68 -13.69
CA LEU A 37 1.26 -1.78 -12.73
C LEU A 37 0.78 -2.54 -11.51
N LEU A 38 0.94 -1.90 -10.36
CA LEU A 38 0.32 -2.30 -9.11
C LEU A 38 -0.93 -1.44 -8.93
N LYS A 39 -2.08 -2.06 -8.63
CA LYS A 39 -3.38 -1.39 -8.44
C LYS A 39 -4.04 -1.85 -7.15
N ILE A 40 -4.84 -1.00 -6.52
CA ILE A 40 -5.64 -1.42 -5.37
C ILE A 40 -6.66 -2.45 -5.81
N HIS A 41 -6.73 -3.59 -5.11
CA HIS A 41 -7.62 -4.67 -5.50
C HIS A 41 -9.09 -4.32 -5.31
N ASN A 42 -9.41 -3.75 -4.14
CA ASN A 42 -10.77 -3.44 -3.75
C ASN A 42 -10.84 -2.00 -3.21
N ARG A 43 -11.76 -1.22 -3.77
CA ARG A 43 -12.01 0.17 -3.39
C ARG A 43 -12.50 0.33 -1.94
N ILE A 44 -13.02 -0.74 -1.33
CA ILE A 44 -13.35 -0.76 0.10
C ILE A 44 -12.08 -0.57 0.95
N TYR A 45 -10.94 -1.10 0.51
CA TYR A 45 -9.68 -0.89 1.21
C TYR A 45 -9.23 0.57 1.19
N GLU A 46 -9.57 1.34 0.15
CA GLU A 46 -9.32 2.79 0.15
C GLU A 46 -10.15 3.52 1.22
N LEU A 47 -11.30 2.98 1.61
CA LEU A 47 -12.17 3.55 2.64
C LEU A 47 -11.69 3.17 4.05
N VAL A 48 -11.31 1.90 4.23
CA VAL A 48 -10.86 1.33 5.52
C VAL A 48 -9.42 1.75 5.84
N PHE A 49 -8.52 1.60 4.88
CA PHE A 49 -7.11 1.94 4.96
C PHE A 49 -6.83 3.25 4.20
N ASN A 50 -7.65 4.26 4.46
CA ASN A 50 -7.48 5.59 3.87
C ASN A 50 -6.18 6.28 4.36
N HIS A 51 -5.86 7.42 3.75
CA HIS A 51 -4.67 8.22 4.06
C HIS A 51 -4.50 8.51 5.56
N SER A 52 -5.58 8.79 6.30
CA SER A 52 -5.50 9.05 7.74
C SER A 52 -5.15 7.81 8.55
N TRP A 53 -5.65 6.63 8.14
CA TRP A 53 -5.28 5.37 8.78
C TRP A 53 -3.83 5.01 8.46
N THR A 54 -3.41 5.10 7.20
CA THR A 54 -2.03 4.77 6.80
C THR A 54 -1.01 5.71 7.45
N GLU A 55 -1.26 7.01 7.48
CA GLU A 55 -0.38 7.99 8.12
C GLU A 55 -0.22 7.71 9.62
N LYS A 56 -1.32 7.41 10.32
CA LYS A 56 -1.28 7.05 11.74
C LYS A 56 -0.45 5.80 12.00
N ASN A 57 -0.63 4.76 11.18
CA ASN A 57 0.13 3.51 11.32
C ASN A 57 1.60 3.69 10.91
N LEU A 58 1.88 4.53 9.92
CA LEU A 58 3.25 4.84 9.51
C LEU A 58 4.01 5.56 10.64
N LEU A 59 3.35 6.49 11.33
CA LEU A 59 3.90 7.16 12.51
C LEU A 59 4.14 6.18 13.67
N GLU A 60 3.25 5.21 13.87
CA GLU A 60 3.39 4.18 14.90
C GLU A 60 4.57 3.24 14.60
N VAL A 61 4.73 2.79 13.35
CA VAL A 61 5.88 1.98 12.92
C VAL A 61 7.20 2.72 13.13
N LYS A 62 7.28 4.00 12.74
CA LYS A 62 8.50 4.81 12.92
C LYS A 62 8.83 5.07 14.40
N SER A 63 7.83 5.03 15.28
CA SER A 63 8.01 5.21 16.72
C SER A 63 8.49 3.93 17.43
N GLN A 64 8.40 2.77 16.79
CA GLN A 64 8.87 1.48 17.32
C GLN A 64 10.33 1.17 16.94
N GLU A 65 10.94 1.97 16.05
CA GLU A 65 12.34 1.87 15.64
C GLU A 65 13.29 2.79 16.44
N SER A 66 12.81 3.46 17.50
CA SER A 66 13.61 4.34 18.38
C SER A 66 14.06 3.69 19.68
#